data_AF-W8C9U0-F1
#
_entry.id   AF-W8C9U0-F1
#
_cell.length_a   1.000
_cell.length_b   1.000
_cell.length_c   1.000
_cell.angle_alpha   90.00
_cell.angle_beta   90.00
_cell.angle_gamma   90.00
#
_symmetry.space_group_name_H-M   'P 1'
#
loop_
_entity.id
_entity.type
_entity.pdbx_description
1 polymer ?
#
loop_
_entity_poly.entity_id
_entity_poly.type
_entity_poly.pdbx_seq_one_letter_code
_entity_poly.pdbx_strand_id
1 'polypeptide(L)'
;MFKLWLKFQIFLAVGSVLADPCTISIPTDLPDPQPVFVTQQGLFRPINQVTEVQEGEELTLHCAGKGNVVVPLKQQTVTLVCRGGDFYNTETDEQQTLKDLKCTRIPTSELQVTETTCADGAGVFYEVGFLVNDNFHSVFTICYDSANEHTIYSRSLVNGAAQSFKINDSTRRAFKADGLRFSTTATNNFYVNKNQKSRFASYFGAKQAFVNRTSFLARGHMAPDADFVFSYEQLATYYYANCAPEWQVVNAGNWLRVENAVRKLASQLGSDVLTYTSTLGVLELTNPTDNKETQIYLDKTELIPAPEWYYKIVMHPSLAADVVFITRNNPFEDVGKEVEFCTNVCDKYDLDLSYYEDSRHGYTFCCELNDFWVAAMNTDSPNFDLPDGWSYKN
;
A
#
# COMPACT_ATOMS: atom_id res chain seq x y z
N MET A 1 -16.61 26.48 -60.50
CA MET A 1 -16.98 26.18 -59.10
C MET A 1 -16.11 25.10 -58.44
N PHE A 2 -15.12 24.51 -59.12
CA PHE A 2 -14.29 23.41 -58.55
C PHE A 2 -12.98 23.87 -57.88
N LYS A 3 -12.62 25.16 -57.98
CA LYS A 3 -11.36 25.72 -57.43
C LYS A 3 -11.51 26.38 -56.04
N LEU A 4 -12.72 26.44 -55.48
CA LEU A 4 -12.97 27.03 -54.16
C LEU A 4 -12.97 25.98 -53.03
N TRP A 5 -13.26 24.71 -53.35
CA TRP A 5 -13.29 23.62 -52.38
C TRP A 5 -11.89 23.10 -52.00
N LEU A 6 -10.90 23.21 -52.90
CA LEU A 6 -9.54 22.76 -52.61
C LEU A 6 -8.80 23.70 -51.62
N LYS A 7 -9.20 24.97 -51.54
CA LYS A 7 -8.66 25.90 -50.53
C LYS A 7 -9.29 25.70 -49.15
N PHE A 8 -10.45 25.08 -49.05
CA PHE A 8 -11.08 24.77 -47.76
C PHE A 8 -10.51 23.49 -47.13
N GLN A 9 -10.06 22.52 -47.94
CA GLN A 9 -9.37 21.34 -47.41
C GLN A 9 -7.90 21.59 -47.03
N ILE A 10 -7.26 22.62 -47.59
CA ILE A 10 -5.91 23.04 -47.15
C ILE A 10 -5.97 23.90 -45.87
N PHE A 11 -7.11 24.52 -45.56
CA PHE A 11 -7.34 25.18 -44.26
C PHE A 11 -7.86 24.24 -43.16
N LEU A 12 -8.21 22.99 -43.50
CA LEU A 12 -8.57 21.93 -42.54
C LEU A 12 -7.42 20.93 -42.30
N ALA A 13 -6.29 21.08 -42.99
CA ALA A 13 -5.11 20.23 -42.86
C ALA A 13 -3.87 20.96 -42.28
N VAL A 14 -4.02 22.22 -41.86
CA VAL A 14 -3.01 23.01 -41.14
C VAL A 14 -3.69 23.66 -39.95
N GLY A 15 -3.94 22.83 -38.94
CA GLY A 15 -4.65 23.21 -37.72
C GLY A 15 -4.54 22.18 -36.61
N SER A 16 -3.78 21.09 -36.79
CA SER A 16 -3.01 20.55 -35.68
C SER A 16 -1.85 21.53 -35.45
N VAL A 17 -2.13 22.66 -34.80
CA VAL A 17 -1.12 23.21 -33.91
C VAL A 17 -0.67 22.01 -33.08
N LEU A 18 0.61 21.65 -33.16
CA LEU A 18 1.22 20.77 -32.19
C LEU A 18 1.02 21.50 -30.87
N ALA A 19 -0.10 21.23 -30.20
CA ALA A 19 -0.44 21.89 -28.97
C ALA A 19 0.55 21.35 -27.94
N ASP A 20 1.36 22.24 -27.39
CA ASP A 20 2.42 21.86 -26.48
C ASP A 20 1.78 21.26 -25.22
N PRO A 21 2.07 20.00 -24.85
CA PRO A 21 1.53 19.41 -23.65
C PRO A 21 2.14 20.12 -22.42
N CYS A 22 1.36 20.18 -21.36
CA CYS A 22 1.84 20.64 -20.07
C CYS A 22 2.65 19.52 -19.43
N THR A 23 3.67 19.87 -18.65
CA THR A 23 4.55 18.88 -18.03
C THR A 23 4.50 18.94 -16.52
N ILE A 24 4.52 17.77 -15.88
CA ILE A 24 4.65 17.63 -14.43
C ILE A 24 5.92 16.82 -14.14
N SER A 25 6.95 17.49 -13.61
CA SER A 25 8.20 16.86 -13.22
C SER A 25 8.21 16.52 -11.73
N ILE A 26 8.41 15.24 -11.40
CA ILE A 26 8.43 14.77 -10.01
C ILE A 26 9.89 14.59 -9.53
N PRO A 27 10.24 15.08 -8.33
CA PRO A 27 9.40 15.82 -7.38
C PRO A 27 9.43 17.36 -7.57
N THR A 28 10.12 17.88 -8.60
CA THR A 28 10.54 19.29 -8.67
C THR A 28 9.42 20.31 -8.83
N ASP A 29 8.34 19.93 -9.49
CA ASP A 29 7.21 20.81 -9.82
C ASP A 29 6.08 20.68 -8.80
N LEU A 30 6.21 19.76 -7.84
CA LEU A 30 5.19 19.50 -6.84
C LEU A 30 5.37 20.43 -5.63
N PRO A 31 4.28 21.00 -5.09
CA PRO A 31 4.31 21.73 -3.84
C PRO A 31 4.52 20.80 -2.64
N ASP A 32 4.86 21.36 -1.49
CA ASP A 32 4.87 20.66 -0.21
C ASP A 32 4.15 21.51 0.86
N PRO A 33 3.02 21.05 1.45
CA PRO A 33 2.32 19.79 1.17
C PRO A 33 1.65 19.72 -0.21
N GLN A 34 1.71 18.55 -0.86
CA GLN A 34 0.99 18.30 -2.11
C GLN A 34 -0.54 18.26 -1.89
N PRO A 35 -1.35 18.84 -2.79
CA PRO A 35 -2.74 18.44 -2.99
C PRO A 35 -2.84 17.00 -3.50
N VAL A 36 -4.01 16.40 -3.33
CA VAL A 36 -4.38 15.17 -4.05
C VAL A 36 -4.59 15.55 -5.50
N PHE A 37 -3.82 14.93 -6.40
CA PHE A 37 -3.91 15.16 -7.83
C PHE A 37 -4.85 14.14 -8.46
N VAL A 38 -5.88 14.62 -9.17
CA VAL A 38 -6.88 13.79 -9.85
C VAL A 38 -6.97 14.20 -11.31
N THR A 39 -6.97 13.19 -12.19
CA THR A 39 -7.16 13.28 -13.64
C THR A 39 -8.52 12.68 -14.00
N GLN A 40 -8.88 12.69 -15.28
CA GLN A 40 -10.10 12.01 -15.76
C GLN A 40 -10.07 10.51 -15.50
N GLN A 41 -8.89 9.91 -15.38
CA GLN A 41 -8.69 8.48 -15.13
C GLN A 41 -8.63 8.13 -13.63
N GLY A 42 -8.81 9.11 -12.73
CA GLY A 42 -8.72 8.93 -11.28
C GLY A 42 -7.48 9.60 -10.69
N LEU A 43 -6.92 9.04 -9.60
CA LEU A 43 -5.69 9.56 -9.01
C LEU A 43 -4.59 9.67 -10.07
N PHE A 44 -3.89 10.81 -10.08
CA PHE A 44 -2.77 11.01 -10.98
C PHE A 44 -1.69 9.96 -10.71
N ARG A 45 -1.38 9.13 -11.70
CA ARG A 45 -0.34 8.10 -11.63
C ARG A 45 0.77 8.41 -12.64
N PRO A 46 1.96 8.82 -12.17
CA PRO A 46 3.06 9.13 -13.06
C PRO A 46 3.61 7.86 -13.72
N ILE A 47 3.90 7.96 -15.02
CA ILE A 47 4.49 6.89 -15.84
C ILE A 47 5.96 7.15 -16.21
N ASN A 48 6.44 8.37 -15.95
CA ASN A 48 7.81 8.83 -16.17
C ASN A 48 8.11 9.97 -15.19
N GLN A 49 9.39 10.31 -15.04
CA GLN A 49 9.82 11.42 -14.16
C GLN A 49 9.18 12.75 -14.56
N VAL A 50 9.03 12.95 -15.87
CA VAL A 50 8.23 14.03 -16.47
C VAL A 50 7.01 13.39 -17.10
N THR A 51 5.83 13.72 -16.59
CA THR A 51 4.56 13.26 -17.15
C THR A 51 3.92 14.39 -17.96
N GLU A 52 3.48 14.08 -19.17
CA GLU A 52 2.77 15.01 -20.04
C GLU A 52 1.27 14.97 -19.75
N VAL A 53 0.66 16.15 -19.63
CA VAL A 53 -0.79 16.37 -19.62
C VAL A 53 -1.14 16.99 -20.96
N GLN A 54 -1.98 16.31 -21.74
CA GLN A 54 -2.25 16.71 -23.12
C GLN A 54 -3.07 18.00 -23.17
N GLU A 55 -2.99 18.72 -24.30
CA GLU A 55 -3.79 19.93 -24.52
C GLU A 55 -5.28 19.69 -24.23
N GLY A 56 -5.87 20.55 -23.42
CA GLY A 56 -7.28 20.48 -23.02
C GLY A 56 -7.58 19.44 -21.93
N GLU A 57 -6.63 18.61 -21.50
CA GLU A 57 -6.82 17.75 -20.34
C GLU A 57 -6.81 18.55 -19.04
N GLU A 58 -7.57 18.06 -18.06
CA GLU A 58 -7.74 18.69 -16.76
C GLU A 58 -6.97 17.94 -15.66
N LEU A 59 -6.38 18.73 -14.76
CA LEU A 59 -5.79 18.28 -13.51
C LEU A 59 -6.50 18.95 -12.34
N THR A 60 -7.16 18.14 -11.53
CA THR A 60 -7.84 18.59 -10.30
C THR A 60 -6.89 18.46 -9.11
N LEU A 61 -6.77 19.53 -8.33
CA LEU A 61 -5.98 19.61 -7.10
C LEU A 61 -6.95 19.70 -5.92
N HIS A 62 -6.89 18.74 -5.01
CA HIS A 62 -7.78 18.70 -3.85
C HIS A 62 -7.03 18.65 -2.53
N CYS A 63 -7.28 19.63 -1.66
CA CYS A 63 -6.75 19.66 -0.31
C CYS A 63 -7.71 18.97 0.66
N ALA A 64 -7.61 17.64 0.77
CA ALA A 64 -8.52 16.86 1.60
C ALA A 64 -8.43 17.21 3.11
N GLY A 65 -9.55 17.10 3.80
CA GLY A 65 -9.69 17.37 5.23
C GLY A 65 -10.30 18.74 5.56
N LYS A 66 -10.99 18.82 6.70
CA LYS A 66 -11.77 20.00 7.09
C LYS A 66 -10.92 21.28 7.10
N GLY A 67 -11.37 22.28 6.35
CA GLY A 67 -10.73 23.59 6.25
C GLY A 67 -9.31 23.55 5.68
N ASN A 68 -8.96 22.49 4.95
CA ASN A 68 -7.74 22.44 4.17
C ASN A 68 -8.02 23.03 2.78
N VAL A 69 -7.12 23.87 2.28
CA VAL A 69 -7.31 24.64 1.03
C VAL A 69 -5.98 24.80 0.31
N VAL A 70 -6.07 24.96 -1.01
CA VAL A 70 -4.99 25.42 -1.89
C VAL A 70 -4.70 26.87 -1.52
N VAL A 71 -3.53 27.12 -0.93
CA VAL A 71 -3.26 28.38 -0.18
C VAL A 71 -3.41 29.65 -1.03
N PRO A 72 -2.86 29.74 -2.26
CA PRO A 72 -2.99 30.96 -3.06
C PRO A 72 -4.43 31.26 -3.46
N LEU A 73 -5.24 30.23 -3.69
CA LEU A 73 -6.59 30.33 -4.26
C LEU A 73 -7.70 30.29 -3.21
N LYS A 74 -7.38 29.87 -1.97
CA LYS A 74 -8.33 29.74 -0.84
C LYS A 74 -9.53 28.83 -1.14
N GLN A 75 -9.37 27.92 -2.08
CA GLN A 75 -10.35 26.92 -2.46
C GLN A 75 -9.88 25.53 -2.00
N GLN A 76 -10.83 24.66 -1.63
CA GLN A 76 -10.49 23.28 -1.25
C GLN A 76 -10.14 22.42 -2.47
N THR A 77 -10.86 22.62 -3.57
CA THR A 77 -10.62 21.99 -4.86
C THR A 77 -10.37 23.06 -5.89
N VAL A 78 -9.39 22.85 -6.76
CA VAL A 78 -9.07 23.71 -7.91
C VAL A 78 -8.88 22.82 -9.12
N THR A 79 -9.48 23.16 -10.25
CA THR A 79 -9.26 22.46 -11.52
C THR A 79 -8.41 23.33 -12.44
N LEU A 80 -7.36 22.72 -12.99
CA LEU A 80 -6.50 23.34 -13.99
C LEU A 80 -6.72 22.65 -15.33
N VAL A 81 -6.66 23.40 -16.42
CA VAL A 81 -6.65 22.88 -17.79
C VAL A 81 -5.31 23.16 -18.43
N CYS A 82 -4.79 22.19 -19.18
CA CYS A 82 -3.59 22.38 -19.98
C CYS A 82 -3.88 23.18 -21.26
N ARG A 83 -3.16 24.30 -21.47
CA ARG A 83 -3.24 25.09 -22.70
C ARG A 83 -1.88 25.64 -23.09
N GLY A 84 -1.38 25.25 -24.27
CA GLY A 84 -0.14 25.77 -24.83
C GLY A 84 1.08 25.59 -23.93
N GLY A 85 1.19 24.44 -23.27
CA GLY A 85 2.29 24.09 -22.36
C GLY A 85 2.14 24.60 -20.92
N ASP A 86 1.13 25.42 -20.65
CA ASP A 86 0.90 26.02 -19.34
C ASP A 86 -0.43 25.58 -18.70
N PHE A 87 -0.45 25.48 -17.37
CA PHE A 87 -1.67 25.21 -16.62
C PHE A 87 -2.44 26.48 -16.34
N TYR A 88 -3.75 26.46 -16.57
CA TYR A 88 -4.65 27.59 -16.28
C TYR A 88 -5.81 27.16 -15.41
N ASN A 89 -6.19 28.00 -14.45
CA ASN A 89 -7.38 27.77 -13.63
C ASN A 89 -8.65 27.85 -14.50
N THR A 90 -9.53 26.83 -14.41
CA THR A 90 -10.74 26.75 -15.25
C THR A 90 -11.82 27.76 -14.89
N GLU A 91 -11.82 28.31 -13.67
CA GLU A 91 -12.77 29.33 -13.21
C GLU A 91 -12.31 30.75 -13.51
N THR A 92 -11.01 31.04 -13.30
CA THR A 92 -10.46 32.41 -13.39
C THR A 92 -9.71 32.71 -14.68
N ASP A 93 -9.37 31.68 -15.46
CA ASP A 93 -8.53 31.78 -16.67
C ASP A 93 -7.10 32.25 -16.39
N GLU A 94 -6.66 32.28 -15.12
CA GLU A 94 -5.33 32.71 -14.72
C GLU A 94 -4.32 31.55 -14.81
N GLN A 95 -3.14 31.83 -15.38
CA GLN A 95 -2.02 30.88 -15.43
C GLN A 95 -1.56 30.53 -14.01
N GLN A 96 -1.32 29.25 -13.77
CA GLN A 96 -0.88 28.72 -12.48
C GLN A 96 0.43 27.95 -12.62
N THR A 97 1.28 28.07 -11.60
CA THR A 97 2.48 27.22 -11.45
C THR A 97 2.20 26.19 -10.36
N LEU A 98 2.25 24.89 -10.69
CA LEU A 98 1.88 23.80 -9.76
C LEU A 98 2.61 23.88 -8.42
N LYS A 99 3.90 24.24 -8.44
CA LYS A 99 4.77 24.36 -7.26
C LYS A 99 4.28 25.36 -6.21
N ASP A 100 3.46 26.33 -6.62
CA ASP A 100 2.92 27.35 -5.72
C ASP A 100 1.58 26.93 -5.09
N LEU A 101 0.92 25.91 -5.64
CA LEU A 101 -0.43 25.46 -5.27
C LEU A 101 -0.43 24.47 -4.10
N LYS A 102 0.30 24.78 -3.02
CA LYS A 102 0.36 23.92 -1.83
C LYS A 102 -0.93 23.92 -1.02
N CYS A 103 -1.18 22.82 -0.34
CA CYS A 103 -2.22 22.77 0.67
C CYS A 103 -1.79 23.43 1.99
N THR A 104 -2.77 23.87 2.77
CA THR A 104 -2.53 24.36 4.14
C THR A 104 -1.94 23.28 5.05
N ARG A 105 -2.36 22.02 4.85
CA ARG A 105 -1.92 20.83 5.57
C ARG A 105 -1.81 19.66 4.60
N ILE A 106 -1.03 18.64 4.94
CA ILE A 106 -1.01 17.39 4.16
C ILE A 106 -2.43 16.82 4.11
N PRO A 107 -2.97 16.51 2.90
CA PRO A 107 -4.28 15.90 2.75
C PRO A 107 -4.49 14.71 3.69
N THR A 108 -5.68 14.62 4.28
CA THR A 108 -6.03 13.52 5.18
C THR A 108 -6.88 12.51 4.43
N SER A 109 -6.43 11.26 4.37
CA SER A 109 -7.19 10.16 3.77
C SER A 109 -8.40 9.77 4.62
N GLU A 110 -9.33 9.08 3.97
CA GLU A 110 -10.52 8.45 4.54
C GLU A 110 -10.47 6.94 4.31
N LEU A 111 -11.12 6.19 5.20
CA LEU A 111 -11.37 4.76 5.03
C LEU A 111 -12.88 4.61 4.87
N GLN A 112 -13.31 4.11 3.71
CA GLN A 112 -14.71 3.82 3.42
C GLN A 112 -14.96 2.32 3.52
N VAL A 113 -15.91 1.94 4.38
CA VAL A 113 -16.43 0.58 4.45
C VAL A 113 -17.44 0.40 3.33
N THR A 114 -17.19 -0.55 2.42
CA THR A 114 -18.09 -0.83 1.29
C THR A 114 -19.10 -1.93 1.65
N GLU A 115 -20.11 -2.10 0.80
CA GLU A 115 -21.04 -3.24 0.85
C GLU A 115 -20.55 -4.44 0.01
N THR A 116 -19.39 -4.31 -0.64
CA THR A 116 -18.83 -5.34 -1.53
C THR A 116 -18.09 -6.38 -0.71
N THR A 117 -18.56 -7.63 -0.79
CA THR A 117 -17.89 -8.77 -0.17
C THR A 117 -16.59 -9.10 -0.89
N CYS A 118 -15.64 -9.66 -0.15
CA CYS A 118 -14.35 -10.13 -0.65
C CYS A 118 -14.01 -11.49 -0.04
N ALA A 119 -13.01 -12.18 -0.61
CA ALA A 119 -12.55 -13.49 -0.16
C ALA A 119 -13.70 -14.50 0.00
N ASP A 120 -14.49 -14.67 -1.07
CA ASP A 120 -15.66 -15.56 -1.11
C ASP A 120 -16.69 -15.31 0.02
N GLY A 121 -16.82 -14.05 0.46
CA GLY A 121 -17.75 -13.64 1.50
C GLY A 121 -17.21 -13.71 2.92
N ALA A 122 -15.92 -14.02 3.10
CA ALA A 122 -15.28 -14.00 4.41
C ALA A 122 -15.09 -12.57 4.97
N GLY A 123 -15.05 -11.56 4.11
CA GLY A 123 -14.94 -10.16 4.51
C GLY A 123 -15.68 -9.19 3.59
N VAL A 124 -15.47 -7.90 3.86
CA VAL A 124 -15.90 -6.80 2.99
C VAL A 124 -14.74 -5.88 2.66
N PHE A 125 -14.79 -5.21 1.52
CA PHE A 125 -13.76 -4.25 1.17
C PHE A 125 -13.88 -2.98 2.01
N TYR A 126 -12.75 -2.58 2.59
CA TYR A 126 -12.49 -1.21 3.00
C TYR A 126 -11.61 -0.56 1.94
N GLU A 127 -12.01 0.61 1.45
CA GLU A 127 -11.21 1.39 0.52
C GLU A 127 -10.56 2.56 1.25
N VAL A 128 -9.26 2.74 1.07
CA VAL A 128 -8.51 3.84 1.68
C VAL A 128 -8.13 4.83 0.59
N GLY A 129 -8.50 6.09 0.75
CA GLY A 129 -8.38 7.06 -0.33
C GLY A 129 -8.86 8.45 0.01
N PHE A 130 -9.34 9.18 -0.99
CA PHE A 130 -9.75 10.58 -0.88
C PHE A 130 -11.08 10.83 -1.59
N LEU A 131 -12.01 11.50 -0.92
CA LEU A 131 -13.23 12.00 -1.53
C LEU A 131 -12.95 13.33 -2.24
N VAL A 132 -13.07 13.35 -3.57
CA VAL A 132 -12.87 14.55 -4.40
C VAL A 132 -14.11 14.77 -5.26
N ASN A 133 -14.77 15.92 -5.10
CA ASN A 133 -16.01 16.25 -5.83
C ASN A 133 -17.06 15.12 -5.79
N ASP A 134 -17.32 14.59 -4.59
CA ASP A 134 -18.24 13.48 -4.31
C ASP A 134 -17.86 12.12 -4.92
N ASN A 135 -16.70 12.01 -5.58
CA ASN A 135 -16.16 10.75 -6.07
C ASN A 135 -15.03 10.26 -5.15
N PHE A 136 -15.13 9.00 -4.71
CA PHE A 136 -14.08 8.40 -3.90
C PHE A 136 -12.96 7.84 -4.78
N HIS A 137 -11.74 8.27 -4.51
CA HIS A 137 -10.55 7.84 -5.22
C HIS A 137 -9.69 6.96 -4.31
N SER A 138 -9.82 5.65 -4.49
CA SER A 138 -9.09 4.64 -3.72
C SER A 138 -7.60 4.62 -4.07
N VAL A 139 -6.76 4.59 -3.05
CA VAL A 139 -5.30 4.40 -3.14
C VAL A 139 -4.95 2.91 -3.04
N PHE A 140 -5.62 2.19 -2.14
CA PHE A 140 -5.53 0.75 -1.97
C PHE A 140 -6.77 0.20 -1.26
N THR A 141 -6.95 -1.11 -1.30
CA THR A 141 -8.13 -1.79 -0.74
C THR A 141 -7.72 -2.83 0.29
N ILE A 142 -8.53 -3.02 1.31
CA ILE A 142 -8.34 -3.98 2.38
C ILE A 142 -9.56 -4.91 2.40
N CYS A 143 -9.36 -6.22 2.27
CA CYS A 143 -10.41 -7.18 2.57
C CYS A 143 -10.40 -7.45 4.07
N TYR A 144 -11.46 -7.05 4.77
CA TYR A 144 -11.49 -7.04 6.24
C TYR A 144 -12.63 -7.88 6.80
N ASP A 145 -12.30 -8.75 7.75
CA ASP A 145 -13.25 -9.49 8.57
C ASP A 145 -13.55 -8.69 9.84
N SER A 146 -14.64 -7.92 9.80
CA SER A 146 -15.10 -7.12 10.94
C SER A 146 -15.61 -7.95 12.12
N ALA A 147 -15.98 -9.22 11.91
CA ALA A 147 -16.46 -10.08 12.98
C ALA A 147 -15.31 -10.53 13.89
N ASN A 148 -14.15 -10.79 13.28
CA ASN A 148 -12.95 -11.28 13.96
C ASN A 148 -11.84 -10.22 14.13
N GLU A 149 -12.06 -8.98 13.69
CA GLU A 149 -11.07 -7.88 13.71
C GLU A 149 -9.76 -8.26 12.99
N HIS A 150 -9.89 -8.90 11.83
CA HIS A 150 -8.76 -9.45 11.08
C HIS A 150 -8.72 -8.90 9.67
N THR A 151 -7.50 -8.55 9.23
CA THR A 151 -7.24 -8.21 7.83
C THR A 151 -7.00 -9.50 7.06
N ILE A 152 -7.94 -9.87 6.19
CA ILE A 152 -7.78 -11.04 5.32
C ILE A 152 -6.66 -10.78 4.32
N TYR A 153 -6.65 -9.61 3.68
CA TYR A 153 -5.52 -9.12 2.89
C TYR A 153 -5.61 -7.61 2.63
N SER A 154 -4.49 -6.96 2.39
CA SER A 154 -4.46 -5.65 1.71
C SER A 154 -3.96 -5.82 0.27
N ARG A 155 -4.67 -5.21 -0.68
CA ARG A 155 -4.36 -5.22 -2.11
C ARG A 155 -3.92 -3.83 -2.56
N SER A 156 -2.76 -3.75 -3.21
CA SER A 156 -2.21 -2.48 -3.72
C SER A 156 -1.37 -2.66 -4.98
N LEU A 157 -1.15 -1.57 -5.72
CA LEU A 157 -0.28 -1.51 -6.90
C LEU A 157 0.99 -0.72 -6.59
N VAL A 158 2.14 -1.37 -6.66
CA VAL A 158 3.45 -0.71 -6.58
C VAL A 158 3.72 -0.04 -7.92
N ASN A 159 3.72 1.29 -7.96
CA ASN A 159 3.99 2.03 -9.19
C ASN A 159 5.47 1.90 -9.58
N GLY A 160 5.77 0.93 -10.46
CA GLY A 160 7.13 0.61 -10.87
C GLY A 160 7.81 1.72 -11.67
N ALA A 161 7.05 2.43 -12.50
CA ALA A 161 7.57 3.53 -13.30
C ALA A 161 8.09 4.69 -12.42
N ALA A 162 7.49 4.89 -11.24
CA ALA A 162 7.76 6.05 -10.40
C ALA A 162 8.61 5.80 -9.15
N GLN A 163 8.93 4.55 -8.81
CA GLN A 163 9.69 4.24 -7.58
C GLN A 163 11.05 4.97 -7.49
N SER A 164 11.71 5.22 -8.61
CA SER A 164 13.05 5.84 -8.65
C SER A 164 13.05 7.35 -8.38
N PHE A 165 11.91 8.03 -8.56
CA PHE A 165 11.76 9.48 -8.41
C PHE A 165 10.58 9.87 -7.50
N LYS A 166 10.01 8.91 -6.77
CA LYS A 166 8.94 9.17 -5.80
C LYS A 166 9.35 10.19 -4.74
N ILE A 167 8.34 10.75 -4.07
CA ILE A 167 8.56 11.67 -2.95
C ILE A 167 9.10 10.86 -1.77
N ASN A 168 10.15 11.35 -1.11
CA ASN A 168 10.64 10.76 0.12
C ASN A 168 10.01 11.48 1.32
N ASP A 169 8.90 10.95 1.84
CA ASP A 169 8.24 11.49 3.02
C ASP A 169 8.82 10.87 4.30
N SER A 170 8.97 11.69 5.35
CA SER A 170 9.45 11.23 6.66
C SER A 170 8.50 11.64 7.81
N THR A 171 7.31 12.12 7.44
CA THR A 171 6.28 12.58 8.38
C THR A 171 5.76 11.41 9.18
N ARG A 172 5.82 11.53 10.50
CA ARG A 172 5.20 10.54 11.39
C ARG A 172 3.71 10.79 11.49
N ARG A 173 2.90 9.83 11.05
CA ARG A 173 1.45 9.83 11.20
C ARG A 173 1.01 8.89 12.32
N ALA A 174 0.03 9.32 13.11
CA ALA A 174 -0.64 8.43 14.05
C ALA A 174 -1.61 7.51 13.29
N PHE A 175 -1.65 6.24 13.68
CA PHE A 175 -2.59 5.29 13.13
C PHE A 175 -4.02 5.59 13.54
N LYS A 176 -4.98 5.30 12.65
CA LYS A 176 -6.41 5.40 12.94
C LYS A 176 -7.07 4.02 12.94
N ALA A 177 -8.12 3.86 13.74
CA ALA A 177 -8.92 2.64 13.82
C ALA A 177 -10.31 2.82 13.19
N ASP A 178 -10.46 3.69 12.19
CA ASP A 178 -11.70 3.77 11.40
C ASP A 178 -12.05 2.38 10.83
N GLY A 179 -13.33 2.01 10.87
CA GLY A 179 -13.81 0.69 10.44
C GLY A 179 -13.64 -0.44 11.48
N LEU A 180 -12.83 -0.26 12.53
CA LEU A 180 -12.65 -1.27 13.57
C LEU A 180 -13.72 -1.19 14.67
N ARG A 181 -13.94 -2.31 15.37
CA ARG A 181 -14.72 -2.38 16.61
C ARG A 181 -14.08 -1.59 17.75
N PHE A 182 -12.75 -1.53 17.79
CA PHE A 182 -12.00 -0.82 18.82
C PHE A 182 -11.72 0.63 18.43
N SER A 183 -11.81 1.55 19.41
CA SER A 183 -11.40 2.94 19.18
C SER A 183 -9.89 3.07 18.93
N THR A 184 -9.46 4.12 18.23
CA THR A 184 -8.04 4.41 17.96
C THR A 184 -7.17 4.38 19.23
N THR A 185 -7.68 4.94 20.34
CA THR A 185 -6.96 4.92 21.63
C THR A 185 -6.84 3.51 22.20
N ALA A 186 -7.90 2.71 22.14
CA ALA A 186 -7.89 1.33 22.63
C ALA A 186 -6.93 0.46 21.80
N THR A 187 -7.02 0.53 20.46
CA THR A 187 -6.13 -0.22 19.57
C THR A 187 -4.68 0.19 19.75
N ASN A 188 -4.39 1.50 19.84
CA ASN A 188 -3.04 1.98 20.11
C ASN A 188 -2.49 1.45 21.45
N ASN A 189 -3.33 1.35 22.48
CA ASN A 189 -2.90 0.83 23.78
C ASN A 189 -2.45 -0.63 23.71
N PHE A 190 -2.97 -1.46 22.82
CA PHE A 190 -2.49 -2.83 22.62
C PHE A 190 -1.02 -2.86 22.14
N TYR A 191 -0.66 -1.91 21.26
CA TYR A 191 0.70 -1.79 20.73
C TYR A 191 1.69 -1.04 21.65
N VAL A 192 1.23 -0.37 22.71
CA VAL A 192 2.15 0.30 23.64
C VAL A 192 3.02 -0.74 24.37
N ASN A 193 4.35 -0.62 24.27
CA ASN A 193 5.32 -1.56 24.82
C ASN A 193 5.07 -1.93 26.30
N LYS A 194 4.71 -0.95 27.15
CA LYS A 194 4.37 -1.19 28.56
C LYS A 194 3.19 -2.14 28.71
N ASN A 195 2.17 -1.99 27.86
CA ASN A 195 0.97 -2.82 27.90
C ASN A 195 1.26 -4.21 27.32
N GLN A 196 2.07 -4.31 26.26
CA GLN A 196 2.56 -5.59 25.75
C GLN A 196 3.34 -6.37 26.82
N LYS A 197 4.25 -5.71 27.57
CA LYS A 197 4.95 -6.35 28.70
C LYS A 197 3.97 -6.92 29.73
N SER A 198 2.92 -6.16 30.07
CA SER A 198 1.88 -6.64 30.98
C SER A 198 1.07 -7.80 30.40
N ARG A 199 0.80 -7.79 29.08
CA ARG A 199 0.11 -8.88 28.39
C ARG A 199 0.96 -10.15 28.38
N PHE A 200 2.22 -10.05 28.01
CA PHE A 200 3.15 -11.18 28.01
C PHE A 200 3.45 -11.71 29.41
N ALA A 201 3.46 -10.84 30.43
CA ALA A 201 3.56 -11.29 31.82
C ALA A 201 2.36 -12.14 32.27
N SER A 202 1.19 -11.97 31.65
CA SER A 202 0.03 -12.83 31.91
C SER A 202 0.14 -14.21 31.27
N TYR A 203 0.92 -14.35 30.19
CA TYR A 203 1.20 -15.63 29.54
C TYR A 203 2.36 -16.38 30.21
N PHE A 204 3.49 -15.70 30.40
CA PHE A 204 4.77 -16.34 30.75
C PHE A 204 5.30 -15.93 32.14
N GLY A 205 4.49 -15.20 32.92
CA GLY A 205 4.87 -14.68 34.22
C GLY A 205 5.71 -13.40 34.18
N ALA A 206 5.90 -12.79 35.36
CA ALA A 206 6.49 -11.45 35.49
C ALA A 206 7.93 -11.31 34.96
N LYS A 207 8.65 -12.43 34.78
CA LYS A 207 10.03 -12.48 34.27
C LYS A 207 10.13 -12.84 32.78
N GLN A 208 9.03 -12.77 32.03
CA GLN A 208 9.03 -13.00 30.58
C GLN A 208 10.13 -12.20 29.86
N ALA A 209 10.81 -12.81 28.90
CA ALA A 209 11.95 -12.22 28.18
C ALA A 209 11.60 -11.72 26.77
N PHE A 210 10.45 -12.13 26.22
CA PHE A 210 10.03 -11.86 24.85
C PHE A 210 9.86 -10.37 24.57
N VAL A 211 9.11 -9.65 25.42
CA VAL A 211 8.89 -8.20 25.27
C VAL A 211 9.82 -7.41 26.16
N ASN A 212 10.66 -6.58 25.56
CA ASN A 212 11.58 -5.68 26.25
C ASN A 212 11.61 -4.31 25.53
N ARG A 213 12.67 -3.51 25.70
CA ARG A 213 12.76 -2.17 25.08
C ARG A 213 12.95 -2.24 23.55
N THR A 214 13.62 -3.28 23.06
CA THR A 214 13.98 -3.47 21.65
C THR A 214 13.23 -4.61 20.99
N SER A 215 12.61 -5.49 21.78
CA SER A 215 11.74 -6.58 21.31
C SER A 215 10.29 -6.28 21.67
N PHE A 216 9.44 -6.08 20.67
CA PHE A 216 8.01 -5.83 20.81
C PHE A 216 7.31 -6.07 19.47
N LEU A 217 5.99 -6.25 19.52
CA LEU A 217 5.14 -6.33 18.33
C LEU A 217 4.82 -4.91 17.86
N ALA A 218 5.24 -4.59 16.65
CA ALA A 218 4.97 -3.35 15.92
C ALA A 218 3.68 -3.49 15.09
N ARG A 219 3.24 -2.36 14.54
CA ARG A 219 2.16 -2.31 13.54
C ARG A 219 2.80 -2.63 12.19
N GLY A 220 2.92 -3.91 11.85
CA GLY A 220 3.46 -4.35 10.56
C GLY A 220 2.46 -4.03 9.48
N HIS A 221 2.81 -3.13 8.56
CA HIS A 221 1.93 -2.71 7.48
C HIS A 221 1.68 -3.84 6.49
N MET A 222 0.45 -3.96 6.00
CA MET A 222 0.11 -4.87 4.90
C MET A 222 0.39 -4.20 3.55
N ALA A 223 -0.17 -3.02 3.31
CA ALA A 223 0.25 -2.12 2.24
C ALA A 223 1.19 -1.05 2.84
N PRO A 224 2.53 -1.15 2.66
CA PRO A 224 3.50 -0.25 3.29
C PRO A 224 3.56 1.11 2.57
N ASP A 225 3.86 2.16 3.33
CA ASP A 225 3.93 3.54 2.81
C ASP A 225 4.91 3.67 1.65
N ALA A 226 6.05 3.00 1.72
CA ALA A 226 7.09 3.03 0.71
C ALA A 226 6.66 2.45 -0.65
N ASP A 227 5.51 1.78 -0.78
CA ASP A 227 5.02 1.31 -2.08
C ASP A 227 4.41 2.45 -2.92
N PHE A 228 4.05 3.58 -2.30
CA PHE A 228 3.34 4.69 -2.92
C PHE A 228 4.24 5.89 -3.31
N VAL A 229 3.73 6.76 -4.20
CA VAL A 229 4.55 7.80 -4.86
C VAL A 229 4.45 9.14 -4.14
N PHE A 230 3.24 9.59 -3.83
CA PHE A 230 2.99 10.91 -3.24
C PHE A 230 2.88 10.85 -1.72
N SER A 231 3.27 11.90 -0.99
CA SER A 231 3.18 11.92 0.47
C SER A 231 1.77 11.65 0.99
N TYR A 232 0.73 12.12 0.29
CA TYR A 232 -0.66 11.86 0.71
C TYR A 232 -1.03 10.38 0.62
N GLU A 233 -0.51 9.64 -0.38
CA GLU A 233 -0.73 8.19 -0.52
C GLU A 233 0.07 7.42 0.54
N GLN A 234 1.34 7.78 0.72
CA GLN A 234 2.23 7.18 1.72
C GLN A 234 1.62 7.29 3.12
N LEU A 235 1.11 8.47 3.49
CA LEU A 235 0.49 8.67 4.79
C LEU A 235 -0.93 8.11 4.90
N ALA A 236 -1.54 7.67 3.78
CA ALA A 236 -2.83 7.00 3.79
C ALA A 236 -2.73 5.55 4.31
N THR A 237 -1.55 4.95 4.39
CA THR A 237 -1.41 3.54 4.83
C THR A 237 -1.60 3.34 6.34
N TYR A 238 -1.67 4.41 7.12
CA TYR A 238 -1.63 4.42 8.58
C TYR A 238 -3.01 4.13 9.20
N TYR A 239 -3.59 2.98 8.86
CA TYR A 239 -4.81 2.43 9.48
C TYR A 239 -4.50 1.11 10.17
N TYR A 240 -5.09 0.87 11.34
CA TYR A 240 -4.96 -0.41 12.03
C TYR A 240 -5.56 -1.57 11.22
N ALA A 241 -6.57 -1.30 10.38
CA ALA A 241 -7.10 -2.24 9.40
C ALA A 241 -6.08 -2.64 8.31
N ASN A 242 -4.98 -1.90 8.15
CA ASN A 242 -3.92 -2.20 7.19
C ASN A 242 -2.67 -2.76 7.90
N CYS A 243 -2.83 -3.38 9.07
CA CYS A 243 -1.72 -3.87 9.87
C CYS A 243 -2.06 -5.17 10.59
N ALA A 244 -1.03 -5.92 10.94
CA ALA A 244 -1.09 -6.93 11.99
C ALA A 244 0.11 -6.80 12.96
N PRO A 245 0.08 -7.47 14.12
CA PRO A 245 1.20 -7.47 15.06
C PRO A 245 2.43 -8.21 14.53
N GLU A 246 3.50 -7.47 14.24
CA GLU A 246 4.74 -8.06 13.72
C GLU A 246 5.90 -7.81 14.67
N TRP A 247 6.75 -8.79 14.96
CA TRP A 247 7.92 -8.53 15.78
C TRP A 247 8.79 -7.47 15.11
N GLN A 248 9.14 -6.42 15.85
CA GLN A 248 9.86 -5.27 15.29
C GLN A 248 11.15 -5.64 14.56
N VAL A 249 11.84 -6.69 15.02
CA VAL A 249 13.08 -7.20 14.40
C VAL A 249 12.82 -7.97 13.11
N VAL A 250 11.62 -8.54 12.93
CA VAL A 250 11.16 -9.18 11.69
C VAL A 250 10.70 -8.11 10.70
N ASN A 251 9.83 -7.19 11.15
CA ASN A 251 9.32 -6.05 10.38
C ASN A 251 10.46 -5.21 9.78
N ALA A 252 11.41 -4.77 10.62
CA ALA A 252 12.58 -4.02 10.17
C ALA A 252 13.74 -4.91 9.67
N GLY A 253 13.52 -6.22 9.62
CA GLY A 253 14.49 -7.24 9.22
C GLY A 253 14.19 -7.76 7.83
N ASN A 254 13.91 -9.06 7.71
CA ASN A 254 13.67 -9.71 6.43
C ASN A 254 12.36 -9.26 5.77
N TRP A 255 11.33 -8.87 6.53
CA TRP A 255 10.10 -8.37 5.94
C TRP A 255 10.31 -7.07 5.15
N LEU A 256 11.03 -6.09 5.71
CA LEU A 256 11.45 -4.90 4.97
C LEU A 256 12.29 -5.25 3.72
N ARG A 257 13.08 -6.32 3.75
CA ARG A 257 13.85 -6.78 2.57
C ARG A 257 12.94 -7.34 1.49
N VAL A 258 11.90 -8.11 1.86
CA VAL A 258 10.85 -8.56 0.94
C VAL A 258 10.18 -7.37 0.27
N GLU A 259 9.74 -6.38 1.05
CA GLU A 259 9.11 -5.18 0.50
C GLU A 259 10.04 -4.42 -0.47
N ASN A 260 11.33 -4.28 -0.13
CA ASN A 260 12.33 -3.67 -1.00
C ASN A 260 12.56 -4.47 -2.29
N ALA A 261 12.56 -5.81 -2.21
CA ALA A 261 12.69 -6.68 -3.38
C ALA A 261 11.53 -6.49 -4.35
N VAL A 262 10.29 -6.39 -3.84
CA VAL A 262 9.11 -6.12 -4.68
C VAL A 262 9.16 -4.74 -5.34
N ARG A 263 9.56 -3.70 -4.61
CA ARG A 263 9.75 -2.35 -5.20
C ARG A 263 10.85 -2.33 -6.26
N LYS A 264 11.95 -3.05 -6.03
CA LYS A 264 13.03 -3.20 -7.00
C LYS A 264 12.54 -3.92 -8.25
N LEU A 265 11.77 -5.00 -8.11
CA LEU A 265 11.17 -5.71 -9.23
C LEU A 265 10.24 -4.81 -10.04
N ALA A 266 9.34 -4.07 -9.38
CA ALA A 266 8.46 -3.11 -10.04
C ALA A 266 9.26 -2.04 -10.81
N SER A 267 10.34 -1.53 -10.20
CA SER A 267 11.24 -0.56 -10.85
C SER A 267 11.94 -1.13 -12.09
N GLN A 268 12.38 -2.38 -12.03
CA GLN A 268 13.05 -3.06 -13.15
C GLN A 268 12.08 -3.33 -14.32
N LEU A 269 10.82 -3.63 -14.00
CA LEU A 269 9.75 -3.81 -14.98
C LEU A 269 9.28 -2.46 -15.57
N GLY A 270 9.47 -1.36 -14.84
CA GLY A 270 8.94 -0.04 -15.22
C GLY A 270 7.41 -0.01 -15.31
N SER A 271 6.74 -0.91 -14.60
CA SER A 271 5.30 -1.18 -14.71
C SER A 271 4.72 -1.55 -13.35
N ASP A 272 3.40 -1.39 -13.20
CA ASP A 272 2.69 -1.61 -11.96
C ASP A 272 2.67 -3.10 -11.57
N VAL A 273 3.18 -3.41 -10.38
CA VAL A 273 3.12 -4.75 -9.80
C VAL A 273 1.95 -4.82 -8.82
N LEU A 274 1.05 -5.77 -9.05
CA LEU A 274 -0.07 -6.04 -8.14
C LEU A 274 0.42 -6.87 -6.96
N THR A 275 0.06 -6.42 -5.77
CA THR A 275 0.45 -7.06 -4.53
C THR A 275 -0.75 -7.35 -3.64
N TYR A 276 -0.69 -8.49 -2.97
CA TYR A 276 -1.55 -8.82 -1.84
C TYR A 276 -0.66 -9.13 -0.65
N THR A 277 -0.90 -8.50 0.49
CA THR A 277 -0.21 -8.84 1.74
C THR A 277 -1.22 -9.36 2.73
N SER A 278 -0.88 -10.46 3.39
CA SER A 278 -1.76 -11.15 4.32
C SER A 278 -0.94 -11.91 5.37
N THR A 279 -1.64 -12.64 6.23
CA THR A 279 -1.10 -13.38 7.35
C THR A 279 -1.68 -14.78 7.42
N LEU A 280 -0.93 -15.72 7.98
CA LEU A 280 -1.33 -17.12 8.15
C LEU A 280 -0.97 -17.59 9.57
N GLY A 281 -1.91 -18.32 10.19
CA GLY A 281 -1.74 -18.89 11.52
C GLY A 281 -1.71 -17.86 12.65
N VAL A 282 -1.71 -18.35 13.89
CA VAL A 282 -1.50 -17.54 15.10
C VAL A 282 -0.16 -17.95 15.68
N LEU A 283 0.71 -16.98 15.96
CA LEU A 283 2.01 -17.23 16.54
C LEU A 283 1.86 -17.94 17.89
N GLU A 284 2.54 -19.07 18.01
CA GLU A 284 2.74 -19.77 19.27
C GLU A 284 4.17 -19.53 19.77
N LEU A 285 4.29 -19.25 21.08
CA LEU A 285 5.59 -19.16 21.74
C LEU A 285 5.68 -20.19 22.86
N THR A 286 6.77 -20.95 22.85
CA THR A 286 7.09 -21.93 23.88
C THR A 286 7.43 -21.22 25.19
N ASN A 287 6.70 -21.54 26.26
CA ASN A 287 7.03 -21.07 27.58
C ASN A 287 8.36 -21.70 28.07
N PRO A 288 9.41 -20.91 28.37
CA PRO A 288 10.71 -21.45 28.78
C PRO A 288 10.69 -22.21 30.11
N THR A 289 9.62 -22.10 30.90
CA THR A 289 9.52 -22.71 32.23
C THR A 289 8.91 -24.10 32.21
N ASP A 290 7.91 -24.33 31.35
CA ASP A 290 7.12 -25.58 31.33
C ASP A 290 6.97 -26.19 29.93
N ASN A 291 7.61 -25.61 28.90
CA ASN A 291 7.59 -26.03 27.50
C ASN A 291 6.19 -26.11 26.87
N LYS A 292 5.22 -25.36 27.40
CA LYS A 292 3.89 -25.26 26.77
C LYS A 292 3.88 -24.18 25.70
N GLU A 293 3.30 -24.51 24.55
CA GLU A 293 2.98 -23.53 23.52
C GLU A 293 1.83 -22.64 23.96
N THR A 294 1.94 -21.34 23.66
CA THR A 294 0.93 -20.33 23.97
C THR A 294 0.72 -19.42 22.78
N GLN A 295 -0.52 -19.36 22.30
CA GLN A 295 -0.94 -18.45 21.23
C GLN A 295 -0.90 -17.00 21.70
N ILE A 296 -0.38 -16.12 20.84
CA ILE A 296 -0.11 -14.74 21.17
C ILE A 296 -1.20 -13.81 20.62
N TYR A 297 -1.88 -13.13 21.55
CA TYR A 297 -2.84 -12.07 21.23
C TYR A 297 -2.47 -10.79 21.99
N LEU A 298 -2.57 -9.64 21.31
CA LEU A 298 -2.28 -8.34 21.94
C LEU A 298 -3.37 -7.89 22.92
N ASP A 299 -4.60 -8.33 22.71
CA ASP A 299 -5.75 -8.03 23.54
C ASP A 299 -6.16 -9.25 24.38
N LYS A 300 -7.06 -9.04 25.36
CA LYS A 300 -7.55 -10.11 26.26
C LYS A 300 -8.72 -10.91 25.69
N THR A 301 -9.40 -10.39 24.68
CA THR A 301 -10.55 -11.02 24.03
C THR A 301 -10.14 -11.89 22.85
N GLU A 302 -8.83 -12.01 22.59
CA GLU A 302 -8.25 -12.87 21.55
C GLU A 302 -8.73 -12.48 20.15
N LEU A 303 -8.92 -11.17 19.93
CA LEU A 303 -9.35 -10.60 18.64
C LEU A 303 -8.19 -10.04 17.81
N ILE A 304 -7.05 -9.73 18.44
CA ILE A 304 -5.87 -9.17 17.77
C ILE A 304 -4.72 -10.18 17.86
N PRO A 305 -4.72 -11.25 17.05
CA PRO A 305 -3.66 -12.25 17.03
C PRO A 305 -2.36 -11.66 16.49
N ALA A 306 -1.22 -12.05 17.05
CA ALA A 306 0.05 -11.97 16.34
C ALA A 306 0.09 -13.14 15.34
N PRO A 307 0.21 -12.90 14.04
CA PRO A 307 0.26 -13.97 13.06
C PRO A 307 1.55 -14.78 13.17
N GLU A 308 1.49 -16.05 12.82
CA GLU A 308 2.66 -16.93 12.75
C GLU A 308 3.52 -16.61 11.53
N TRP A 309 2.86 -16.31 10.41
CA TRP A 309 3.48 -15.99 9.13
C TRP A 309 2.90 -14.72 8.54
N TYR A 310 3.77 -13.89 7.95
CA TYR A 310 3.39 -12.89 6.97
C TYR A 310 3.65 -13.43 5.57
N TYR A 311 2.80 -13.08 4.61
CA TYR A 311 3.09 -13.38 3.22
C TYR A 311 2.65 -12.27 2.27
N LYS A 312 3.43 -12.08 1.20
CA LYS A 312 3.19 -11.07 0.15
C LYS A 312 3.20 -11.75 -1.21
N ILE A 313 2.07 -11.70 -1.90
CA ILE A 313 1.88 -12.17 -3.27
C ILE A 313 2.27 -11.05 -4.22
N VAL A 314 2.95 -11.43 -5.29
CA VAL A 314 3.49 -10.54 -6.31
C VAL A 314 3.03 -11.05 -7.67
N MET A 315 2.22 -10.24 -8.34
CA MET A 315 1.66 -10.53 -9.64
C MET A 315 2.08 -9.46 -10.63
N HIS A 316 2.46 -9.89 -11.83
CA HIS A 316 2.68 -9.01 -12.98
C HIS A 316 2.53 -9.81 -14.29
N PRO A 317 1.94 -9.24 -15.36
CA PRO A 317 1.72 -9.97 -16.62
C PRO A 317 2.99 -10.53 -17.26
N SER A 318 4.14 -9.87 -17.07
CA SER A 318 5.43 -10.32 -17.63
C SER A 318 6.18 -11.35 -16.77
N LEU A 319 5.72 -11.66 -15.55
CA LEU A 319 6.35 -12.71 -14.74
C LEU A 319 5.92 -14.09 -15.22
N ALA A 320 6.80 -15.08 -15.17
CA ALA A 320 6.48 -16.46 -15.59
C ALA A 320 5.50 -17.16 -14.63
N ALA A 321 5.54 -16.82 -13.34
CA ALA A 321 4.63 -17.29 -12.30
C ALA A 321 4.23 -16.13 -11.39
N ASP A 322 3.16 -16.32 -10.62
CA ASP A 322 2.84 -15.45 -9.49
C ASP A 322 3.58 -15.98 -8.26
N VAL A 323 4.31 -15.11 -7.57
CA VAL A 323 5.22 -15.51 -6.49
C VAL A 323 4.69 -15.01 -5.16
N VAL A 324 4.84 -15.84 -4.14
CA VAL A 324 4.50 -15.52 -2.75
C VAL A 324 5.79 -15.51 -1.95
N PHE A 325 6.12 -14.39 -1.30
CA PHE A 325 7.11 -14.35 -0.24
C PHE A 325 6.43 -14.70 1.07
N ILE A 326 7.05 -15.57 1.88
CA ILE A 326 6.55 -15.99 3.19
C ILE A 326 7.63 -15.69 4.22
N THR A 327 7.28 -15.05 5.34
CA THR A 327 8.21 -14.70 6.43
C THR A 327 7.67 -15.13 7.77
N ARG A 328 8.49 -15.87 8.53
CA ARG A 328 8.19 -16.33 9.89
C ARG A 328 8.20 -15.15 10.86
N ASN A 329 7.11 -14.93 11.57
CA ASN A 329 7.00 -13.90 12.61
C ASN A 329 7.41 -14.43 13.98
N ASN A 330 8.53 -15.16 14.06
CA ASN A 330 9.06 -15.70 15.31
C ASN A 330 10.58 -15.56 15.37
N PRO A 331 11.11 -14.47 15.97
CA PRO A 331 12.56 -14.25 16.06
C PRO A 331 13.23 -15.03 17.19
N PHE A 332 12.49 -15.85 17.94
CA PHE A 332 13.00 -16.60 19.11
C PHE A 332 13.28 -18.07 18.81
N GLU A 333 12.91 -18.53 17.61
CA GLU A 333 13.09 -19.89 17.14
C GLU A 333 14.21 -19.91 16.10
N ASP A 334 15.17 -20.83 16.26
CA ASP A 334 16.22 -21.07 15.27
C ASP A 334 15.68 -22.10 14.28
N VAL A 335 15.22 -21.62 13.11
CA VAL A 335 14.54 -22.42 12.09
C VAL A 335 15.15 -22.18 10.73
N GLY A 336 15.03 -23.19 9.86
CA GLY A 336 15.44 -23.16 8.47
C GLY A 336 14.43 -23.84 7.55
N LYS A 337 14.94 -24.62 6.58
CA LYS A 337 14.11 -25.23 5.53
C LYS A 337 13.06 -26.20 6.04
N GLU A 338 13.20 -26.74 7.24
CA GLU A 338 12.26 -27.68 7.85
C GLU A 338 10.89 -27.08 8.18
N VAL A 339 10.76 -25.75 8.24
CA VAL A 339 9.47 -25.07 8.42
C VAL A 339 8.82 -24.63 7.10
N GLU A 340 9.48 -24.86 5.96
CA GLU A 340 8.91 -24.59 4.65
C GLU A 340 7.80 -25.61 4.33
N PHE A 341 6.66 -25.10 3.87
CA PHE A 341 5.48 -25.92 3.56
C PHE A 341 5.13 -25.95 2.08
N CYS A 342 5.86 -25.21 1.23
CA CYS A 342 5.76 -25.25 -0.23
C CYS A 342 7.16 -25.21 -0.85
N THR A 343 7.25 -25.51 -2.14
CA THR A 343 8.51 -25.59 -2.87
C THR A 343 9.18 -24.23 -2.92
N ASN A 344 10.36 -24.11 -2.32
CA ASN A 344 11.13 -22.86 -2.34
C ASN A 344 11.67 -22.56 -3.76
N VAL A 345 11.19 -21.46 -4.34
CA VAL A 345 11.54 -20.97 -5.68
C VAL A 345 12.27 -19.62 -5.65
N CYS A 346 12.77 -19.15 -4.51
CA CYS A 346 13.48 -17.86 -4.45
C CYS A 346 14.66 -17.83 -5.44
N ASP A 347 15.50 -18.87 -5.45
CA ASP A 347 16.64 -18.99 -6.37
C ASP A 347 16.20 -19.04 -7.84
N LYS A 348 15.10 -19.77 -8.13
CA LYS A 348 14.59 -19.96 -9.50
C LYS A 348 14.22 -18.63 -10.17
N TYR A 349 13.77 -17.65 -9.39
CA TYR A 349 13.31 -16.35 -9.89
C TYR A 349 14.26 -15.18 -9.56
N ASP A 350 15.51 -15.47 -9.15
CA ASP A 350 16.49 -14.46 -8.72
C ASP A 350 15.96 -13.54 -7.59
N LEU A 351 15.11 -14.10 -6.72
CA LEU A 351 14.52 -13.41 -5.57
C LEU A 351 15.23 -13.73 -4.26
N ASP A 352 16.17 -14.69 -4.27
CA ASP A 352 16.91 -15.09 -3.10
C ASP A 352 17.83 -13.99 -2.58
N LEU A 353 17.92 -13.91 -1.25
CA LEU A 353 18.84 -13.07 -0.53
C LEU A 353 19.40 -13.87 0.63
N SER A 354 20.73 -13.94 0.76
CA SER A 354 21.41 -14.68 1.84
C SER A 354 21.00 -14.30 3.27
N TYR A 355 20.29 -13.18 3.45
CA TYR A 355 19.77 -12.73 4.74
C TYR A 355 18.45 -13.42 5.13
N TYR A 356 17.71 -13.98 4.18
CA TYR A 356 16.44 -14.65 4.40
C TYR A 356 16.54 -15.88 5.30
N GLU A 357 17.72 -16.51 5.34
CA GLU A 357 17.97 -17.65 6.22
C GLU A 357 18.15 -17.27 7.70
N ASP A 358 18.35 -15.99 8.05
CA ASP A 358 18.53 -15.56 9.44
C ASP A 358 17.19 -15.42 10.17
N SER A 359 16.74 -16.50 10.81
CA SER A 359 15.44 -16.57 11.50
C SER A 359 15.23 -15.50 12.57
N ARG A 360 16.30 -14.97 13.17
CA ARG A 360 16.23 -13.88 14.17
C ARG A 360 15.67 -12.58 13.60
N HIS A 361 15.72 -12.43 12.28
CA HIS A 361 15.13 -11.33 11.51
C HIS A 361 13.91 -11.76 10.70
N GLY A 362 13.38 -12.97 10.97
CA GLY A 362 12.26 -13.62 10.29
C GLY A 362 12.72 -14.50 9.13
N TYR A 363 12.68 -15.82 9.30
CA TYR A 363 13.05 -16.74 8.22
C TYR A 363 12.12 -16.54 7.03
N THR A 364 12.68 -16.36 5.83
CA THR A 364 11.92 -16.02 4.62
C THR A 364 12.19 -17.02 3.51
N PHE A 365 11.13 -17.40 2.79
CA PHE A 365 11.22 -18.22 1.57
C PHE A 365 10.14 -17.79 0.56
N CYS A 366 10.18 -18.34 -0.65
CA CYS A 366 9.31 -17.93 -1.75
C CYS A 366 8.69 -19.16 -2.39
N CYS A 367 7.41 -19.11 -2.73
CA CYS A 367 6.69 -20.18 -3.43
C CYS A 367 5.97 -19.64 -4.66
N GLU A 368 5.65 -20.52 -5.60
CA GLU A 368 4.63 -20.19 -6.60
C GLU A 368 3.25 -20.17 -5.92
N LEU A 369 2.37 -19.27 -6.36
CA LEU A 369 1.08 -19.03 -5.71
C LEU A 369 0.24 -20.31 -5.58
N ASN A 370 0.17 -21.13 -6.63
CA ASN A 370 -0.64 -22.36 -6.61
C ASN A 370 -0.10 -23.38 -5.59
N ASP A 371 1.23 -23.55 -5.50
CA ASP A 371 1.86 -24.47 -4.52
C ASP A 371 1.68 -23.97 -3.08
N PHE A 372 1.89 -22.66 -2.86
CA PHE A 372 1.59 -22.02 -1.57
C PHE A 372 0.13 -22.26 -1.17
N TRP A 373 -0.81 -22.08 -2.09
CA TRP A 373 -2.24 -22.15 -1.78
C TRP A 373 -2.69 -23.57 -1.43
N VAL A 374 -2.26 -24.56 -2.21
CA VAL A 374 -2.52 -25.99 -1.91
C VAL A 374 -1.95 -26.36 -0.55
N ALA A 375 -0.72 -25.96 -0.26
CA ALA A 375 -0.04 -26.29 0.99
C ALA A 375 -0.63 -25.58 2.22
N ALA A 376 -0.93 -24.28 2.11
CA ALA A 376 -1.35 -23.47 3.25
C ALA A 376 -2.86 -23.50 3.50
N MET A 377 -3.65 -23.50 2.43
CA MET A 377 -5.11 -23.32 2.50
C MET A 377 -5.87 -24.62 2.26
N ASN A 378 -5.20 -25.70 1.83
CA ASN A 378 -5.82 -26.98 1.44
C ASN A 378 -6.89 -26.81 0.36
N THR A 379 -6.70 -25.85 -0.56
CA THR A 379 -7.57 -25.65 -1.73
C THR A 379 -6.72 -25.38 -2.98
N ASP A 380 -7.27 -25.70 -4.15
CA ASP A 380 -6.58 -25.53 -5.43
C ASP A 380 -6.79 -24.12 -6.04
N SER A 381 -7.59 -23.25 -5.41
CA SER A 381 -7.99 -21.95 -5.97
C SER A 381 -7.77 -20.81 -4.99
N PRO A 382 -6.88 -19.85 -5.31
CA PRO A 382 -6.71 -18.62 -4.55
C PRO A 382 -8.01 -17.82 -4.43
N ASN A 383 -8.34 -17.36 -3.23
CA ASN A 383 -9.57 -16.59 -2.95
C ASN A 383 -9.34 -15.08 -2.92
N PHE A 384 -8.29 -14.57 -3.58
CA PHE A 384 -8.12 -13.13 -3.72
C PHE A 384 -8.99 -12.58 -4.84
N ASP A 385 -9.61 -11.43 -4.59
CA ASP A 385 -10.38 -10.74 -5.62
C ASP A 385 -9.41 -9.96 -6.51
N LEU A 386 -9.29 -10.41 -7.75
CA LEU A 386 -8.46 -9.78 -8.77
C LEU A 386 -9.14 -8.51 -9.31
N PRO A 387 -8.39 -7.41 -9.51
CA PRO A 387 -8.91 -6.26 -10.22
C PRO A 387 -9.11 -6.59 -11.71
N ASP A 388 -9.94 -5.81 -12.39
CA ASP A 388 -10.21 -5.98 -13.82
C ASP A 388 -8.93 -6.06 -14.65
N GLY A 389 -8.87 -7.03 -15.57
CA GLY A 389 -7.72 -7.26 -16.44
C GLY A 389 -6.60 -8.10 -15.83
N TRP A 390 -6.72 -8.54 -14.58
CA TRP A 390 -5.78 -9.47 -13.95
C TRP A 390 -6.34 -10.89 -13.89
N SER A 391 -5.45 -11.87 -14.02
CA SER A 391 -5.76 -13.29 -13.91
C SER A 391 -4.63 -14.02 -13.21
N TYR A 392 -4.96 -15.06 -12.44
CA TYR A 392 -3.96 -15.98 -11.90
C TYR A 392 -3.21 -16.68 -13.02
N LYS A 393 -1.92 -16.96 -12.79
CA LYS A 393 -1.16 -17.86 -13.64
C LYS A 393 -1.40 -19.31 -13.23
N ASN A 394 -1.42 -20.18 -14.24
CA ASN A 394 -1.56 -21.62 -14.06
C ASN A 394 -0.27 -22.25 -13.52
#